data_AF-A0A7V2CMA3-F1
#
_entry.id   AF-A0A7V2CMA3-F1
#
_cell.length_a   1.000
_cell.length_b   1.000
_cell.length_c   1.000
_cell.angle_alpha   90.00
_cell.angle_beta   90.00
_cell.angle_gamma   90.00
#
_symmetry.space_group_name_H-M   'P 1'
#
loop_
_entity.id
_entity.type
_entity.pdbx_description
1 polymer ?
#
loop_
_entity_poly.entity_id
_entity_poly.type
_entity_poly.pdbx_seq_one_letter_code
_entity_poly.pdbx_strand_id
1 'polypeptide(L)' 'MLLIVLATLAAYAPAMRGAFIWDDDDYVTKNSTLRNLEGLWRIWTDPRATPQYYPLVHTSFWLEYLAW' A
#
# COMPACT_ATOMS: atom_id res chain seq x y z
N MET A 1 -28.35 -12.62 9.47
CA MET A 1 -26.93 -12.64 9.06
C MET A 1 -26.73 -12.12 7.64
N LEU A 2 -27.28 -12.79 6.61
CA LEU A 2 -27.04 -12.43 5.20
C LEU A 2 -27.46 -11.00 4.82
N LEU A 3 -28.60 -10.53 5.33
CA LEU A 3 -29.09 -9.17 5.05
C LEU A 3 -28.13 -8.09 5.56
N ILE A 4 -27.49 -8.31 6.72
CA ILE A 4 -26.50 -7.39 7.27
C ILE A 4 -25.24 -7.40 6.38
N VAL A 5 -24.76 -8.59 5.97
CA VAL A 5 -23.60 -8.71 5.08
C VAL A 5 -23.85 -7.96 3.76
N LEU A 6 -25.00 -8.16 3.12
CA LEU A 6 -25.34 -7.49 1.87
C LEU A 6 -25.49 -5.97 2.05
N ALA A 7 -26.10 -5.51 3.14
CA ALA A 7 -26.19 -4.09 3.45
C ALA A 7 -24.80 -3.47 3.67
N THR A 8 -23.89 -4.15 4.36
CA THR A 8 -22.50 -3.72 4.52
C THR A 8 -21.77 -3.64 3.19
N LEU A 9 -21.87 -4.66 2.34
CA LEU A 9 -21.24 -4.65 1.02
C LEU A 9 -21.79 -3.52 0.13
N ALA A 10 -23.11 -3.31 0.12
CA ALA A 10 -23.73 -2.25 -0.66
C ALA A 10 -23.31 -0.85 -0.17
N ALA A 11 -23.22 -0.65 1.15
CA ALA A 11 -22.76 0.61 1.73
C ALA A 11 -21.29 0.91 1.39
N TYR A 12 -20.42 -0.11 1.33
CA TYR A 12 -18.98 0.04 1.03
C TYR A 12 -18.62 -0.06 -0.46
N ALA A 13 -19.52 -0.54 -1.32
CA ALA A 13 -19.24 -0.69 -2.75
C ALA A 13 -18.70 0.60 -3.43
N PRO A 14 -19.20 1.81 -3.12
CA PRO A 14 -18.65 3.04 -3.69
C PRO A 14 -17.19 3.31 -3.26
N ALA A 15 -16.80 2.89 -2.05
CA ALA A 15 -15.45 3.10 -1.52
C ALA A 15 -14.38 2.28 -2.25
N MET A 16 -14.77 1.21 -2.97
CA MET A 16 -13.84 0.39 -3.77
C MET A 16 -13.29 1.09 -5.01
N ARG A 17 -13.80 2.30 -5.34
CA ARG A 17 -13.33 3.11 -6.48
C ARG A 17 -12.48 4.31 -6.04
N GLY A 18 -12.04 4.34 -4.78
CA GLY A 18 -11.13 5.38 -4.29
C GLY A 18 -9.80 5.36 -5.05
N ALA A 19 -9.24 6.54 -5.28
CA ALA A 19 -7.88 6.70 -5.79
C ALA A 19 -6.92 7.03 -4.64
N PHE A 20 -5.62 6.96 -4.93
CA PHE A 20 -4.57 7.50 -4.07
C PHE A 20 -4.69 9.03 -4.00
N ILE A 21 -4.50 9.63 -2.83
CA ILE A 21 -4.77 11.06 -2.62
C ILE A 21 -3.60 11.78 -1.94
N TRP A 22 -3.30 11.46 -0.68
CA TRP A 22 -2.29 12.19 0.11
C TRP A 22 -0.88 11.71 -0.24
N ASP A 23 0.01 11.55 0.74
CA ASP A 23 1.42 11.14 0.58
C ASP A 23 1.59 9.74 -0.05
N ASP A 24 0.52 9.14 -0.58
CA ASP A 24 0.52 7.92 -1.36
C ASP A 24 1.46 7.98 -2.56
N ASP A 25 1.85 9.16 -3.04
CA ASP A 25 2.89 9.26 -4.05
C ASP A 25 4.28 8.90 -3.52
N ASP A 26 4.62 9.36 -2.33
CA ASP A 26 5.85 8.97 -1.65
C ASP A 26 5.81 7.54 -1.11
N TYR A 27 4.63 7.07 -0.68
CA TYR A 27 4.47 5.75 -0.06
C TYR A 27 4.26 4.61 -1.06
N VAL A 28 3.52 4.85 -2.14
CA VAL A 28 3.03 3.81 -3.07
C VAL A 28 3.32 4.15 -4.52
N THR A 29 2.69 5.19 -5.09
CA THR A 29 2.60 5.34 -6.56
C THR A 29 3.92 5.78 -7.22
N LYS A 30 4.75 6.56 -6.54
CA LYS A 30 6.09 6.97 -7.02
C LYS A 30 7.22 6.39 -6.18
N ASN A 31 6.92 5.51 -5.23
CA ASN A 31 7.92 4.91 -4.37
C ASN A 31 8.80 3.92 -5.15
N SER A 32 10.05 4.33 -5.41
CA SER A 32 11.01 3.52 -6.16
C SER A 32 11.39 2.19 -5.47
N THR A 33 11.21 2.10 -4.15
CA THR A 33 11.58 0.91 -3.37
C THR A 33 10.63 -0.27 -3.58
N LEU A 34 9.43 -0.04 -4.14
CA LEU A 34 8.44 -1.10 -4.36
C LEU A 34 8.67 -1.91 -5.65
N ARG A 35 9.63 -1.50 -6.49
CA ARG A 35 9.73 -1.97 -7.89
C ARG A 35 10.53 -3.24 -8.10
N ASN A 36 11.42 -3.59 -7.16
CA ASN A 36 12.36 -4.70 -7.31
C ASN A 36 12.93 -5.16 -5.96
N LEU A 37 13.74 -6.23 -5.99
CA LEU A 37 14.37 -6.80 -4.79
C LEU A 37 15.43 -5.87 -4.16
N GLU A 38 16.10 -5.03 -4.95
CA GLU A 38 17.02 -4.02 -4.42
C GLU A 38 16.26 -2.98 -3.59
N GLY A 39 15.07 -2.58 -4.04
CA GLY A 39 14.17 -1.73 -3.30
C GLY A 39 13.74 -2.34 -1.96
N LEU A 40 13.43 -3.64 -1.94
CA LEU A 40 13.15 -4.37 -0.69
C LEU A 40 14.36 -4.38 0.24
N TRP A 41 15.56 -4.59 -0.27
CA TRP A 41 16.78 -4.48 0.53
C TRP A 41 16.92 -3.08 1.14
N ARG A 42 16.74 -2.03 0.32
CA ARG A 42 16.83 -0.64 0.77
C ARG A 42 15.79 -0.28 1.84
N ILE A 43 14.57 -0.82 1.77
CA ILE A 43 13.54 -0.65 2.81
C ILE A 43 14.07 -1.03 4.20
N TRP A 44 14.93 -2.05 4.29
CA TRP A 44 15.45 -2.56 5.57
C TRP A 44 16.80 -1.96 5.97
N THR A 45 17.61 -1.50 5.02
CA THR A 45 19.01 -1.10 5.30
C THR A 45 19.28 0.39 5.16
N ASP A 46 18.40 1.14 4.51
CA ASP A 46 18.51 2.59 4.30
C ASP A 46 17.33 3.31 4.96
N PRO A 47 17.49 3.86 6.18
CA PRO A 47 16.44 4.58 6.88
C PRO A 47 15.90 5.83 6.18
N ARG A 48 16.55 6.27 5.09
CA ARG A 48 16.14 7.42 4.27
C ARG A 48 15.50 7.00 2.94
N ALA A 49 15.39 5.70 2.68
CA ALA A 49 14.79 5.19 1.45
C ALA A 49 13.27 5.45 1.38
N THR A 50 12.62 5.72 2.52
CA THR A 50 11.19 5.99 2.65
C THR A 50 10.94 7.22 3.53
N PRO A 51 9.77 7.87 3.44
CA PRO A 51 9.47 9.09 4.22
C PRO A 51 9.57 8.89 5.72
N GLN A 52 9.12 7.72 6.20
CA GLN A 52 9.31 7.27 7.58
C GLN A 52 9.86 5.84 7.57
N TYR A 53 10.79 5.56 8.49
CA TYR A 53 11.43 4.26 8.57
C TYR A 53 10.53 3.22 9.24
N TYR A 54 9.64 2.64 8.44
CA TYR A 54 8.71 1.58 8.82
C TYR A 54 8.90 0.36 7.89
N PRO A 55 9.98 -0.42 8.08
CA PRO A 55 10.38 -1.46 7.13
C PRO A 55 9.30 -2.53 6.92
N LEU A 56 8.56 -2.89 7.97
CA LEU A 56 7.45 -3.83 7.85
C LEU A 56 6.28 -3.29 7.02
N VAL A 57 5.91 -2.01 7.19
CA VAL A 57 4.84 -1.36 6.41
C VAL A 57 5.21 -1.33 4.93
N HIS A 58 6.43 -0.90 4.61
CA HIS A 58 6.88 -0.83 3.23
C HIS A 58 7.13 -2.20 2.61
N THR A 59 7.41 -3.25 3.41
CA THR A 59 7.44 -4.62 2.92
C THR A 59 6.05 -5.11 2.51
N SER A 60 4.99 -4.76 3.26
CA SER A 60 3.60 -5.05 2.85
C SER A 60 3.26 -4.37 1.53
N PHE A 61 3.55 -3.07 1.40
CA PHE A 61 3.35 -2.34 0.14
C PHE A 61 4.14 -2.93 -1.03
N TRP A 62 5.35 -3.44 -0.77
CA TRP A 62 6.15 -4.11 -1.80
C TRP A 62 5.48 -5.39 -2.30
N LEU A 63 4.93 -6.20 -1.40
CA LEU A 63 4.18 -7.41 -1.76
C LEU A 63 2.88 -7.06 -2.51
N GLU A 64 2.13 -6.06 -2.03
CA GLU A 64 0.90 -5.59 -2.66
C GLU A 64 1.16 -5.03 -4.06
N TYR A 65 2.24 -4.26 -4.25
CA TYR A 65 2.65 -3.72 -5.55
C TYR A 65 3.02 -4.81 -6.55
N LEU A 66 3.57 -5.95 -6.11
CA LEU A 66 3.88 -7.08 -7.00
C LEU A 66 2.68 -7.98 -7.30
N ALA A 67 1.66 -7.96 -6.44
CA ALA A 67 0.45 -8.77 -6.60
C ALA A 67 -0.57 -8.14 -7.56
N TRP A 68 -0.43 -6.85 -7.87
CA TRP A 68 -1.29 -6.06 -8.77
C TRP A 68 -0.56 -5.66 -10.05
#